data_AF-A0A1B6FXL2-F1
#
_entry.id   AF-A0A1B6FXL2-F1
#
_cell.length_a   1.000
_cell.length_b   1.000
_cell.length_c   1.000
_cell.angle_alpha   90.00
_cell.angle_beta   90.00
_cell.angle_gamma   90.00
#
_symmetry.space_group_name_H-M   'P 1'
#
loop_
_entity.id
_entity.type
_entity.pdbx_description
1 polymer ?
#
loop_
_entity_poly.entity_id
_entity_poly.type
_entity_poly.pdbx_seq_one_letter_code
_entity_poly.pdbx_strand_id
1 'polypeptide(L)'
;KPYRLGFDEMINLMSLCGKLSPPLLNNELPSNQSPGSRALATVNPVTLLSGILPGTKWCGAGDLANNYFDLGVEAMLDKCCRTHDLCPVKVRAYTSRYNLTNNSLYTKSHCTCDAILQQCLKDAQHSTADIMGNIYFNLLKVPCVRQGKDRTTFQAAERYDNPIIRG
;
A
#
# COMPACT_ATOMS: atom_id res chain seq x y z
N LYS A 1 -3.96 28.82 -12.14
CA LYS A 1 -3.50 27.60 -12.87
C LYS A 1 -2.94 26.61 -11.84
N PRO A 2 -3.28 25.31 -11.88
CA PRO A 2 -2.70 24.34 -10.96
C PRO A 2 -1.20 24.17 -11.19
N TYR A 3 -0.42 24.10 -10.11
CA TYR A 3 1.02 23.86 -10.14
C TYR A 3 1.29 22.39 -10.49
N ARG A 4 2.27 22.13 -11.38
CA ARG A 4 2.64 20.76 -11.78
C ARG A 4 3.83 20.30 -10.95
N LEU A 5 3.62 19.25 -10.18
CA LEU A 5 4.68 18.56 -9.43
C LEU A 5 5.25 17.40 -10.26
N GLY A 6 6.56 17.25 -10.23
CA GLY A 6 7.26 16.08 -10.77
C GLY A 6 7.01 14.82 -9.94
N PHE A 7 7.45 13.67 -10.45
CA PHE A 7 7.29 12.39 -9.75
C PHE A 7 7.99 12.41 -8.38
N ASP A 8 9.25 12.82 -8.31
CA ASP A 8 10.02 12.82 -7.07
C ASP A 8 9.45 13.80 -6.04
N GLU A 9 8.97 14.96 -6.49
CA GLU A 9 8.28 15.93 -5.62
C GLU A 9 6.99 15.35 -5.04
N MET A 10 6.22 14.63 -5.85
CA MET A 10 5.02 13.93 -5.39
C MET A 10 5.34 12.82 -4.39
N ILE A 11 6.41 12.04 -4.60
CA ILE A 11 6.86 11.02 -3.65
C ILE A 11 7.27 11.65 -2.31
N ASN A 12 8.00 12.76 -2.35
CA ASN A 12 8.37 13.50 -1.13
C ASN A 12 7.14 14.02 -0.41
N LEU A 13 6.18 14.60 -1.13
CA LEU A 13 4.92 15.06 -0.56
C LEU A 13 4.14 13.91 0.10
N MET A 14 4.05 12.76 -0.56
CA MET A 14 3.38 11.58 -0.01
C MET A 14 4.05 11.09 1.28
N SER A 15 5.39 11.09 1.33
CA SER A 15 6.15 10.76 2.55
C SER A 15 5.83 11.71 3.70
N LEU A 16 5.71 13.02 3.43
CA LEU A 16 5.32 14.02 4.42
C LEU A 16 3.88 13.81 4.90
N CYS A 17 2.93 13.59 3.97
CA CYS A 17 1.54 13.30 4.29
C CYS A 17 1.40 12.06 5.19
N GLY A 18 2.24 11.04 4.97
CA GLY A 18 2.25 9.82 5.79
C GLY A 18 2.54 10.05 7.27
N LYS A 19 3.20 11.16 7.60
CA LYS A 19 3.55 11.57 8.97
C LYS A 19 2.49 12.44 9.64
N LEU A 20 1.48 12.89 8.88
CA LEU A 20 0.41 13.72 9.44
C LEU A 20 -0.53 12.88 10.29
N SER A 21 -0.90 13.42 11.45
CA SER A 21 -2.04 12.94 12.22
C SER A 21 -3.35 13.34 11.52
N PRO A 22 -4.44 12.57 11.70
CA PRO A 22 -5.76 13.01 11.27
C PRO A 22 -6.04 14.41 11.83
N PRO A 23 -6.68 15.30 11.05
CA PRO A 23 -7.20 16.54 11.60
C PRO A 23 -8.02 16.19 12.84
N LEU A 24 -7.76 16.85 13.97
CA LEU A 24 -8.63 16.72 15.14
C LEU A 24 -10.02 17.16 14.70
N LEU A 25 -10.87 16.20 14.36
CA LEU A 25 -12.28 16.43 14.27
C LEU A 25 -12.69 16.68 15.73
N ASN A 26 -12.88 17.95 16.08
CA ASN A 26 -13.49 18.30 17.35
C ASN A 26 -14.86 17.63 17.40
N ASN A 27 -14.95 16.50 18.11
CA ASN A 27 -16.09 16.00 18.85
C ASN A 27 -15.69 14.65 19.50
N GLU A 28 -15.45 14.73 20.81
CA GLU A 28 -15.57 13.73 21.86
C GLU A 28 -15.34 12.24 21.53
N LEU A 29 -14.31 11.70 22.18
CA LEU A 29 -14.16 10.27 22.48
C LEU A 29 -15.17 9.88 23.59
N PRO A 30 -15.91 8.76 23.47
CA PRO A 30 -16.21 7.95 24.64
C PRO A 30 -15.04 7.00 24.84
N SER A 31 -14.17 7.33 25.80
CA SER A 31 -13.16 6.39 26.28
C SER A 31 -13.89 5.30 27.04
N ASN A 32 -14.12 4.17 26.38
CA ASN A 32 -14.25 2.89 27.07
C ASN A 32 -14.15 1.78 26.04
N GLN A 33 -12.93 1.31 25.82
CA GLN A 33 -12.67 -0.07 25.45
C GLN A 33 -11.20 -0.39 25.72
N SER A 34 -11.01 -1.22 26.74
CA SER A 34 -9.76 -1.80 27.19
C SER A 34 -9.08 -2.58 26.06
N PRO A 35 -7.74 -2.54 25.95
CA PRO A 35 -6.99 -3.29 24.96
C PRO A 35 -6.88 -4.74 25.41
N GLY A 36 -7.86 -5.56 25.03
CA GLY A 36 -7.86 -6.98 25.37
C GLY A 36 -8.93 -7.75 24.60
N SER A 37 -8.47 -8.62 23.70
CA SER A 37 -9.16 -9.88 23.35
C SER A 37 -10.27 -9.88 22.28
N ARG A 38 -10.39 -8.89 21.37
CA ARG A 38 -11.42 -8.91 20.30
C ARG A 38 -10.94 -8.99 18.84
N ALA A 39 -9.64 -9.22 18.59
CA ALA A 39 -9.09 -9.19 17.23
C ALA A 39 -9.57 -10.32 16.29
N LEU A 40 -10.17 -11.40 16.80
CA LEU A 40 -10.64 -12.52 15.98
C LEU A 40 -12.15 -12.52 15.64
N ALA A 41 -12.96 -11.67 16.28
CA ALA A 41 -14.43 -11.80 16.22
C ALA A 41 -15.14 -10.92 15.16
N THR A 42 -14.40 -10.16 14.34
CA THR A 42 -15.00 -9.22 13.36
C THR A 42 -14.47 -9.35 11.93
N VAL A 43 -13.90 -10.50 11.58
CA VAL A 43 -13.49 -10.74 10.19
C VAL A 43 -14.76 -10.96 9.35
N ASN A 44 -15.20 -9.93 8.63
CA ASN A 44 -16.34 -10.03 7.73
C ASN A 44 -15.94 -10.91 6.53
N PRO A 45 -16.62 -12.03 6.24
CA PRO A 45 -16.25 -12.94 5.15
C PRO A 45 -16.20 -12.28 3.77
N VAL A 46 -16.86 -11.12 3.58
CA VAL A 46 -16.77 -10.32 2.36
C VAL A 46 -15.37 -9.72 2.15
N THR A 47 -14.64 -9.38 3.23
CA THR A 47 -13.28 -8.84 3.13
C THR A 47 -12.28 -9.89 2.61
N LEU A 48 -12.44 -11.16 2.99
CA LEU A 48 -11.67 -12.27 2.43
C LEU A 48 -11.90 -12.48 0.92
N LEU A 49 -13.10 -12.22 0.43
CA LEU A 49 -13.42 -12.30 -1.01
C LEU A 49 -12.94 -11.07 -1.80
N SER A 50 -12.70 -9.94 -1.13
CA SER A 50 -12.21 -8.70 -1.75
C SER A 50 -10.69 -8.65 -1.98
N GLY A 51 -9.95 -9.63 -1.45
CA GLY A 51 -8.49 -9.65 -1.55
C GLY A 51 -7.80 -8.59 -0.70
N ILE A 52 -8.50 -8.03 0.32
CA ILE A 52 -7.96 -7.09 1.29
C ILE A 52 -7.54 -7.85 2.55
N LEU A 53 -6.32 -7.58 3.01
CA LEU A 53 -5.74 -8.26 4.17
C LEU A 53 -6.53 -7.91 5.44
N PRO A 54 -6.92 -8.89 6.27
CA PRO A 54 -7.68 -8.62 7.50
C PRO A 54 -6.97 -7.61 8.41
N GLY A 55 -7.74 -6.71 8.99
CA GLY A 55 -7.22 -5.64 9.86
C GLY A 55 -6.66 -4.43 9.11
N THR A 56 -6.71 -4.42 7.77
CA THR A 56 -6.27 -3.32 6.91
C THR A 56 -7.44 -2.79 6.06
N LYS A 57 -7.27 -1.62 5.45
CA LYS A 57 -8.21 -1.06 4.47
C LYS A 57 -7.58 -0.81 3.11
N TRP A 58 -6.26 -0.77 3.02
CA TRP A 58 -5.50 -0.42 1.83
C TRP A 58 -4.63 -1.58 1.32
N CYS A 59 -4.45 -2.66 2.07
CA CYS A 59 -3.58 -3.77 1.66
C CYS A 59 -4.34 -4.81 0.85
N GLY A 60 -4.53 -4.58 -0.45
CA GLY A 60 -5.17 -5.56 -1.33
C GLY A 60 -5.47 -5.06 -2.75
N ALA A 61 -6.47 -5.65 -3.39
CA ALA A 61 -6.93 -5.26 -4.71
C ALA A 61 -7.81 -3.99 -4.64
N GLY A 62 -7.16 -2.82 -4.60
CA GLY A 62 -7.82 -1.55 -4.31
C GLY A 62 -7.91 -1.29 -2.81
N ASP A 63 -8.84 -0.44 -2.39
CA ASP A 63 -9.00 -0.06 -0.99
C ASP A 63 -10.48 -0.02 -0.55
N LEU A 64 -10.72 -0.17 0.74
CA LEU A 64 -12.02 -0.04 1.42
C LEU A 64 -12.10 1.28 2.20
N ALA A 65 -11.16 2.19 2.00
CA ALA A 65 -11.00 3.38 2.83
C ALA A 65 -11.97 4.48 2.38
N ASN A 66 -12.67 5.09 3.33
CA ASN A 66 -13.56 6.21 3.02
C ASN A 66 -12.79 7.51 2.72
N ASN A 67 -11.59 7.64 3.28
CA ASN A 67 -10.71 8.80 3.10
C ASN A 67 -9.26 8.44 3.45
N TYR A 68 -8.35 9.38 3.21
CA TYR A 68 -6.91 9.19 3.44
C TYR A 68 -6.54 8.73 4.86
N PHE A 69 -7.24 9.21 5.89
CA PHE A 69 -6.97 8.88 7.29
C PHE A 69 -7.73 7.64 7.78
N ASP A 70 -8.58 7.06 6.94
CA ASP A 70 -9.33 5.85 7.26
C ASP A 70 -8.43 4.62 7.15
N LEU A 71 -7.89 4.20 8.29
CA LEU A 71 -6.99 3.06 8.42
C LEU A 71 -7.65 1.94 9.22
N GLY A 72 -7.23 0.70 8.98
CA GLY A 72 -7.55 -0.46 9.79
C GLY A 72 -6.79 -0.49 11.11
N VAL A 73 -7.03 -1.55 11.89
CA VAL A 73 -6.38 -1.75 13.20
C VAL A 73 -4.86 -1.96 13.06
N GLU A 74 -4.42 -2.55 11.95
CA GLU A 74 -3.00 -2.72 11.59
C GLU A 74 -2.44 -1.43 10.97
N ALA A 75 -2.59 -0.30 11.64
CA ALA A 75 -2.41 1.04 11.06
C ALA A 75 -1.02 1.29 10.44
N MET A 76 0.04 0.69 10.99
CA MET A 76 1.40 0.83 10.44
C MET A 76 1.56 0.13 9.09
N LEU A 77 1.10 -1.12 9.00
CA LEU A 77 1.04 -1.86 7.74
C LEU A 77 0.12 -1.18 6.73
N ASP A 78 -1.05 -0.74 7.19
CA ASP A 78 -2.05 -0.12 6.33
C ASP A 78 -1.55 1.20 5.72
N LYS A 79 -0.74 1.98 6.46
CA LYS A 79 -0.03 3.16 5.92
C LYS A 79 0.95 2.82 4.80
N CYS A 80 1.65 1.68 4.89
CA CYS A 80 2.55 1.22 3.82
C CYS A 80 1.75 0.98 2.53
N CYS A 81 0.65 0.24 2.63
CA CYS A 81 -0.21 -0.06 1.50
C CYS A 81 -0.91 1.18 0.94
N ARG A 82 -1.45 2.07 1.79
CA ARG A 82 -2.01 3.35 1.36
C ARG A 82 -1.03 4.19 0.54
N THR A 83 0.22 4.27 1.00
CA THR A 83 1.26 5.04 0.31
C THR A 83 1.55 4.43 -1.05
N HIS A 84 1.59 3.10 -1.15
CA HIS A 84 1.77 2.39 -2.41
C HIS A 84 0.57 2.55 -3.36
N ASP A 85 -0.64 2.42 -2.84
CA ASP A 85 -1.88 2.57 -3.60
C ASP A 85 -2.00 3.96 -4.19
N LEU A 86 -1.57 4.99 -3.48
CA LEU A 86 -1.60 6.38 -3.95
C LEU A 86 -0.45 6.74 -4.92
N CYS A 87 0.36 5.77 -5.36
CA CYS A 87 1.48 6.00 -6.27
C CYS A 87 1.03 6.81 -7.51
N PRO A 88 1.71 7.93 -7.84
CA PRO A 88 1.29 8.84 -8.91
C PRO A 88 1.45 8.21 -10.31
N VAL A 89 2.40 7.28 -10.43
CA VAL A 89 2.67 6.52 -11.66
C VAL A 89 2.28 5.07 -11.44
N LYS A 90 1.16 4.68 -12.06
CA LYS A 90 0.64 3.30 -12.06
C LYS A 90 -0.18 3.02 -13.30
N VAL A 91 -0.24 1.75 -13.68
CA VAL A 91 -1.12 1.21 -14.73
C VAL A 91 -2.10 0.24 -14.08
N ARG A 92 -3.39 0.58 -14.07
CA ARG A 92 -4.43 -0.25 -13.44
C ARG A 92 -4.64 -1.55 -14.22
N ALA A 93 -5.21 -2.55 -13.55
CA ALA A 93 -5.61 -3.81 -14.18
C ALA A 93 -6.44 -3.55 -15.45
N TYR A 94 -6.12 -4.25 -16.53
CA TYR A 94 -6.80 -4.17 -17.84
C TYR A 94 -6.84 -2.78 -18.49
N THR A 95 -5.92 -1.89 -18.13
CA THR A 95 -5.82 -0.55 -18.73
C THR A 95 -4.52 -0.36 -19.49
N SER A 96 -4.51 0.62 -20.42
CA SER A 96 -3.31 1.08 -21.09
C SER A 96 -2.93 2.48 -20.62
N ARG A 97 -1.67 2.69 -20.26
CA ARG A 97 -1.11 4.01 -19.89
C ARG A 97 0.39 3.99 -20.15
N TYR A 98 0.98 5.13 -20.51
CA TYR A 98 2.42 5.24 -20.82
C TYR A 98 2.89 4.29 -21.94
N ASN A 99 2.03 4.01 -22.92
CA ASN A 99 2.25 3.01 -23.97
C ASN A 99 2.51 1.59 -23.43
N LEU A 100 2.03 1.29 -22.24
CA LEU A 100 2.02 -0.03 -21.64
C LEU A 100 0.59 -0.51 -21.47
N THR A 101 0.31 -1.75 -21.86
CA THR A 101 -0.97 -2.41 -21.60
C THR A 101 -0.81 -3.39 -20.44
N ASN A 102 -1.54 -3.16 -19.36
CA ASN A 102 -1.56 -4.05 -18.21
C ASN A 102 -2.64 -5.11 -18.37
N ASN A 103 -2.28 -6.31 -18.83
CA ASN A 103 -3.22 -7.43 -18.99
C ASN A 103 -3.45 -8.27 -17.71
N SER A 104 -2.88 -7.89 -16.56
CA SER A 104 -3.07 -8.62 -15.30
C SER A 104 -4.24 -8.08 -14.49
N LEU A 105 -4.76 -8.92 -13.58
CA LEU A 105 -5.83 -8.60 -12.61
C LEU A 105 -5.43 -7.58 -11.53
N TYR A 106 -4.15 -7.22 -11.45
CA TYR A 106 -3.61 -6.31 -10.45
C TYR A 106 -3.00 -5.05 -11.07
N THR A 107 -2.96 -3.97 -10.29
CA THR A 107 -2.31 -2.71 -10.64
C THR A 107 -0.79 -2.86 -10.60
N LYS A 108 -0.10 -2.22 -11.54
CA LYS A 108 1.37 -2.13 -11.57
C LYS A 108 1.80 -0.70 -11.26
N SER A 109 2.41 -0.49 -10.11
CA SER A 109 2.89 0.82 -9.63
C SER A 109 4.33 1.10 -10.09
N HIS A 110 4.82 2.32 -9.89
CA HIS A 110 6.20 2.68 -10.22
C HIS A 110 7.21 1.91 -9.38
N CYS A 111 8.36 1.56 -9.96
CA CYS A 111 9.39 0.78 -9.24
C CYS A 111 9.89 1.47 -7.96
N THR A 112 9.92 2.81 -7.91
CA THR A 112 10.22 3.55 -6.67
C THR A 112 9.14 3.35 -5.61
N CYS A 113 7.85 3.31 -5.98
CA CYS A 113 6.76 3.06 -5.05
C CYS A 113 6.85 1.63 -4.48
N ASP A 114 7.19 0.65 -5.33
CA ASP A 114 7.42 -0.74 -4.91
C ASP A 114 8.62 -0.86 -3.95
N ALA A 115 9.72 -0.14 -4.21
CA ALA A 115 10.88 -0.10 -3.32
C ALA A 115 10.53 0.52 -1.95
N ILE A 116 9.76 1.62 -1.95
CA ILE A 116 9.26 2.25 -0.72
C ILE A 116 8.35 1.29 0.06
N LEU A 117 7.47 0.56 -0.64
CA LEU A 117 6.61 -0.45 -0.02
C LEU A 117 7.45 -1.54 0.65
N GLN A 118 8.45 -2.10 -0.05
CA GLN A 118 9.33 -3.12 0.52
C GLN A 118 10.00 -2.64 1.81
N GLN A 119 10.55 -1.43 1.80
CA GLN A 119 11.23 -0.88 2.98
C GLN A 119 10.23 -0.66 4.12
N CYS A 120 9.08 -0.07 3.84
CA CYS A 120 8.04 0.18 4.84
C CYS A 120 7.54 -1.11 5.50
N LEU A 121 7.36 -2.19 4.73
CA LEU A 121 6.95 -3.49 5.26
C LEU A 121 8.00 -4.10 6.20
N LYS A 122 9.30 -3.95 5.88
CA LYS A 122 10.40 -4.39 6.76
C LYS A 122 10.44 -3.57 8.05
N ASP A 123 10.24 -2.26 7.95
CA ASP A 123 10.27 -1.34 9.08
C ASP A 123 9.06 -1.49 10.01
N ALA A 124 7.95 -2.04 9.52
CA ALA A 124 6.75 -2.30 10.32
C ALA A 124 6.96 -3.39 11.40
N GLN A 125 8.00 -4.23 11.25
CA GLN A 125 8.39 -5.27 12.23
C GLN A 125 7.23 -6.13 12.73
N HIS A 126 6.31 -6.51 11.82
CA HIS A 126 5.12 -7.30 12.14
C HIS A 126 4.96 -8.46 11.16
N SER A 127 4.56 -9.64 11.65
CA SER A 127 4.43 -10.86 10.83
C SER A 127 3.45 -10.70 9.67
N THR A 128 2.35 -9.97 9.88
CA THR A 128 1.37 -9.64 8.84
C THR A 128 1.97 -8.80 7.71
N ALA A 129 2.93 -7.91 8.01
CA ALA A 129 3.63 -7.11 7.00
C ALA A 129 4.56 -8.00 6.15
N ASP A 130 5.24 -8.97 6.76
CA ASP A 130 6.05 -9.95 6.04
C ASP A 130 5.22 -10.87 5.15
N ILE A 131 4.03 -11.27 5.61
CA ILE A 131 3.07 -12.00 4.77
C ILE A 131 2.72 -11.16 3.54
N MET A 132 2.39 -9.88 3.72
CA MET A 132 2.07 -8.98 2.61
C MET A 132 3.25 -8.83 1.62
N GLY A 133 4.47 -8.66 2.14
CA GLY A 133 5.69 -8.60 1.32
C GLY A 133 5.92 -9.87 0.51
N ASN A 134 5.76 -11.05 1.13
CA ASN A 134 5.88 -12.32 0.44
C ASN A 134 4.81 -12.52 -0.63
N ILE A 135 3.55 -12.15 -0.35
CA ILE A 135 2.47 -12.25 -1.33
C ILE A 135 2.77 -11.36 -2.54
N TYR A 136 3.08 -10.09 -2.34
CA TYR A 136 3.27 -9.13 -3.43
C TYR A 136 4.52 -9.41 -4.27
N PHE A 137 5.68 -9.56 -3.60
CA PHE A 137 6.98 -9.59 -4.28
C PHE A 137 7.46 -11.01 -4.63
N ASN A 138 7.08 -12.03 -3.85
CA ASN A 138 7.63 -13.38 -4.00
C ASN A 138 6.63 -14.34 -4.68
N LEU A 139 5.36 -14.30 -4.30
CA LEU A 139 4.31 -15.15 -4.86
C LEU A 139 3.75 -14.57 -6.16
N LEU A 140 3.19 -13.35 -6.12
CA LEU A 140 2.60 -12.69 -7.29
C LEU A 140 3.66 -12.10 -8.23
N LYS A 141 4.81 -11.72 -7.67
CA LYS A 141 5.95 -11.12 -8.39
C LYS A 141 5.51 -9.95 -9.28
N VAL A 142 4.69 -9.06 -8.73
CA VAL A 142 4.04 -7.96 -9.47
C VAL A 142 5.09 -7.09 -10.15
N PRO A 143 5.12 -7.02 -11.50
CA PRO A 143 6.07 -6.15 -12.19
C PRO A 143 5.75 -4.67 -11.95
N CYS A 144 6.78 -3.84 -11.85
CA CYS A 144 6.65 -2.40 -11.65
C CYS A 144 6.84 -1.61 -12.95
N VAL A 145 6.35 -0.38 -13.00
CA VAL A 145 6.55 0.56 -14.11
C VAL A 145 7.88 1.27 -13.94
N ARG A 146 8.75 1.18 -14.94
CA ARG A 146 10.01 1.93 -15.02
C ARG A 146 9.94 2.93 -16.17
N GLN A 147 10.09 4.21 -15.86
CA GLN A 147 10.22 5.27 -16.87
C GLN A 147 11.71 5.47 -17.20
N GLY A 148 12.13 5.07 -18.40
CA GLY A 148 13.46 5.39 -18.95
C GLY A 148 13.43 6.67 -19.79
N LYS A 149 14.60 7.07 -20.32
CA LYS A 149 14.72 8.27 -21.18
C LYS A 149 13.86 8.19 -22.46
N ASP A 150 13.84 7.02 -23.09
CA ASP A 150 13.18 6.84 -24.40
C ASP A 150 11.93 5.95 -24.35
N ARG A 151 11.79 5.12 -23.30
CA ARG A 151 10.68 4.18 -23.17
C ARG A 151 10.30 3.93 -21.72
N THR A 152 9.01 3.68 -21.53
CA THR A 152 8.49 3.14 -20.27
C THR A 152 8.30 1.64 -20.45
N THR A 153 8.72 0.82 -19.47
CA THR A 153 8.63 -0.64 -19.52
C THR A 153 8.13 -1.21 -18.20
N PHE A 154 7.57 -2.42 -18.22
CA PHE A 154 7.44 -3.20 -17.00
C PHE A 154 8.78 -3.85 -16.64
N GLN A 155 9.17 -3.75 -15.38
CA GLN A 155 10.36 -4.38 -14.82
C GLN A 155 9.93 -5.45 -13.80
N ALA A 156 10.64 -6.57 -13.78
CA ALA A 156 10.37 -7.65 -12.82
C ALA A 156 10.53 -7.15 -11.37
N ALA A 157 9.70 -7.71 -10.48
CA ALA A 157 9.79 -7.43 -9.05
C ALA A 157 11.14 -7.87 -8.47
N GLU A 158 11.70 -7.06 -7.57
CA GLU A 158 12.77 -7.49 -6.69
C GLU A 158 12.19 -8.38 -5.58
N ARG A 159 12.97 -9.37 -5.15
CA ARG A 159 12.55 -10.32 -4.11
C ARG A 159 12.44 -9.61 -2.76
N TYR A 160 11.35 -9.86 -2.05
CA TYR A 160 11.21 -9.43 -0.67
C TYR A 160 11.93 -10.40 0.28
N ASP A 161 12.96 -9.90 0.95
CA ASP A 161 13.66 -10.59 2.03
C ASP A 161 13.73 -9.68 3.27
N ASN A 162 13.16 -10.14 4.38
CA ASN A 162 13.28 -9.49 5.70
C ASN A 162 14.19 -10.34 6.61
N PRO A 163 15.38 -9.87 6.98
CA PRO A 163 16.32 -10.63 7.81
C PRO A 163 15.93 -10.64 9.30
N ILE A 164 15.05 -9.73 9.75
CA ILE A 164 14.77 -9.53 11.19
C ILE A 164 13.84 -10.62 11.76
N ILE A 165 12.94 -11.18 10.95
CA ILE A 165 11.94 -12.17 11.39
C ILE A 165 12.36 -13.61 11.03
N ARG A 166 13.50 -13.81 10.37
CA ARG A 166 14.13 -15.14 10.24
C ARG A 166 14.87 -15.50 11.54
N GLY A 167 14.11 -15.64 12.62
CA GLY A 167 14.53 -16.32 13.85
C GLY A 167 14.07 -17.77 13.81
#